data_AF-A0A1M2Z830-F1
#
_entry.id   AF-A0A1M2Z830-F1
#
_cell.length_a   1.000
_cell.length_b   1.000
_cell.length_c   1.000
_cell.angle_alpha   90.00
_cell.angle_beta   90.00
_cell.angle_gamma   90.00
#
_symmetry.space_group_name_H-M   'P 1'
#
loop_
_entity.id
_entity.type
_entity.pdbx_description
1 polymer ?
#
loop_
_entity_poly.entity_id
_entity_poly.type
_entity_poly.pdbx_seq_one_letter_code
_entity_poly.pdbx_strand_id
1 'polypeptide(L)' 'PRNIDIDILTYDDVTVNSPQLQIPHPRMMERAFVLMPLCEICDEERYRKALSDIGKNGVVKTEQA' A
#
# COMPACT_ATOMS: atom_id res chain seq x y z
N PRO A 1 7.64 -15.21 10.96
CA PRO A 1 6.57 -14.35 11.51
C PRO A 1 7.22 -13.13 12.19
N ARG A 2 6.75 -11.91 11.90
CA ARG A 2 7.10 -10.71 12.67
C ARG A 2 5.96 -10.41 13.64
N ASN A 3 6.27 -9.97 14.87
CA ASN A 3 5.23 -9.60 15.84
C ASN A 3 4.47 -8.33 15.40
N ILE A 4 5.16 -7.44 14.69
CA ILE A 4 4.62 -6.20 14.11
C ILE A 4 5.40 -5.84 12.85
N ASP A 5 4.75 -5.15 11.92
CA ASP A 5 5.34 -4.58 10.71
C ASP A 5 4.89 -3.12 10.59
N ILE A 6 5.83 -2.22 10.31
CA ILE A 6 5.55 -0.77 10.18
C ILE A 6 6.21 -0.29 8.90
N ASP A 7 5.40 0.18 7.95
CA ASP A 7 5.83 0.71 6.67
C ASP A 7 5.49 2.21 6.58
N ILE A 8 6.40 3.03 6.05
CA ILE A 8 6.10 4.41 5.64
C ILE A 8 5.49 4.37 4.24
N LEU A 9 4.22 4.75 4.09
CA LEU A 9 3.53 4.74 2.80
C LEU A 9 3.80 5.98 1.97
N THR A 10 3.64 7.17 2.56
CA THR A 10 3.83 8.48 1.94
C THR A 10 4.40 9.45 2.99
N TYR A 11 4.98 10.57 2.57
CA TYR A 11 5.47 11.62 3.45
C TYR A 11 5.47 12.97 2.72
N ASP A 12 4.48 13.82 3.03
CA ASP A 12 4.20 15.06 2.30
C ASP A 12 4.28 14.83 0.77
N ASP A 13 4.92 15.76 0.05
CA ASP A 13 5.19 15.66 -1.38
C ASP A 13 6.59 15.07 -1.68
N VAL A 14 7.21 14.40 -0.70
CA VAL A 14 8.58 13.88 -0.83
C VAL A 14 8.59 12.58 -1.62
N THR A 15 9.49 12.51 -2.61
CA THR A 15 9.87 11.26 -3.28
C THR A 15 11.25 10.83 -2.82
N VAL A 16 11.37 9.59 -2.35
CA VAL A 16 12.65 8.97 -1.97
C VAL A 16 12.84 7.71 -2.78
N ASN A 17 14.02 7.56 -3.39
CA ASN A 17 14.40 6.34 -4.08
C ASN A 17 15.83 5.96 -3.66
N SER A 18 15.94 5.22 -2.57
CA SER A 18 17.21 4.70 -2.07
C SER A 18 17.08 3.21 -1.73
N PRO A 19 18.20 2.49 -1.55
CA PRO A 19 18.17 1.08 -1.16
C PRO A 19 17.47 0.83 0.19
N GLN A 20 17.44 1.83 1.08
CA GLN A 20 16.90 1.70 2.43
C GLN A 20 15.47 2.25 2.57
N LEU A 21 15.04 3.14 1.67
CA LEU A 21 13.73 3.79 1.76
C LEU A 21 13.22 4.16 0.36
N GLN A 22 11.97 3.78 0.10
CA GLN A 22 11.24 4.17 -1.10
C GLN A 22 9.92 4.82 -0.69
N ILE A 23 9.72 6.06 -1.11
CA ILE A 23 8.50 6.84 -0.88
C ILE A 23 8.06 7.44 -2.22
N PRO A 24 6.78 7.29 -2.62
CA PRO A 24 5.75 6.45 -1.99
C PRO A 24 6.14 4.97 -1.91
N HIS A 25 5.62 4.23 -0.92
CA HIS A 25 5.94 2.82 -0.75
C HIS A 25 5.54 2.04 -2.03
N PRO A 26 6.47 1.31 -2.66
CA PRO A 26 6.32 0.87 -4.05
C PRO A 26 5.13 -0.08 -4.28
N ARG A 27 4.73 -0.84 -3.25
CA ARG A 27 3.65 -1.85 -3.33
C ARG A 27 2.37 -1.45 -2.60
N MET A 28 2.23 -0.20 -2.16
CA MET A 28 1.05 0.20 -1.38
C MET A 28 -0.26 0.10 -2.19
N MET A 29 -0.19 0.37 -3.50
CA MET A 29 -1.34 0.37 -4.41
C MET A 29 -1.81 -1.04 -4.84
N GLU A 30 -1.08 -2.09 -4.46
CA GLU A 30 -1.38 -3.48 -4.83
C GLU A 30 -2.04 -4.25 -3.66
N ARG A 31 -2.11 -3.64 -2.47
CA ARG A 31 -2.45 -4.33 -1.23
C ARG A 31 -3.78 -3.83 -0.69
N ALA A 32 -4.82 -4.66 -0.75
CA ALA A 32 -6.13 -4.31 -0.21
C ALA A 32 -6.08 -3.98 1.28
N PHE A 33 -5.27 -4.70 2.07
CA PHE A 33 -5.11 -4.43 3.51
C PHE A 33 -4.36 -3.13 3.82
N VAL A 34 -3.73 -2.49 2.82
CA VAL A 34 -3.18 -1.14 2.91
C VAL A 34 -4.21 -0.12 2.43
N LEU A 35 -4.82 -0.36 1.27
CA LEU A 35 -5.73 0.60 0.63
C LEU A 35 -7.08 0.74 1.34
N MET A 36 -7.64 -0.35 1.87
CA MET A 36 -8.91 -0.32 2.59
C MET A 36 -8.86 0.63 3.80
N PRO A 37 -7.94 0.47 4.78
CA PRO A 37 -7.84 1.44 5.88
C PRO A 37 -7.41 2.84 5.40
N LEU A 38 -6.61 2.95 4.33
CA LEU A 38 -6.22 4.25 3.78
C LEU A 38 -7.44 5.02 3.22
N CYS A 39 -8.36 4.34 2.56
CA CYS A 39 -9.61 4.93 2.06
C CYS A 39 -10.57 5.35 3.19
N GLU A 40 -10.48 4.72 4.36
CA GLU A 40 -11.28 5.08 5.54
C GLU A 40 -10.83 6.43 6.14
N ILE A 41 -9.54 6.73 6.09
CA ILE A 41 -8.96 7.95 6.68
C ILE A 41 -8.65 9.05 5.65
N CYS A 42 -8.57 8.71 4.37
CA CYS A 42 -8.21 9.62 3.30
C CYS A 42 -9.16 9.42 2.10
N ASP A 43 -9.98 10.44 1.81
CA ASP A 43 -10.90 10.43 0.68
C ASP A 43 -10.19 10.86 -0.62
N GLU A 44 -9.30 9.99 -1.10
CA GLU A 44 -8.59 10.20 -2.35
C GLU A 44 -9.00 9.18 -3.41
N GLU A 45 -9.41 9.70 -4.57
CA GLU A 45 -9.90 8.90 -5.70
C GLU A 45 -8.87 7.86 -6.18
N ARG A 46 -7.57 8.20 -6.15
CA ARG A 46 -6.51 7.26 -6.56
C ARG A 46 -6.50 5.97 -5.73
N TYR A 47 -6.79 6.05 -4.42
CA TYR A 47 -6.81 4.87 -3.55
C TYR A 47 -8.07 4.04 -3.76
N ARG A 48 -9.23 4.69 -3.93
CA ARG A 48 -10.49 4.00 -4.25
C ARG A 48 -10.40 3.25 -5.57
N LYS A 49 -9.82 3.89 -6.59
CA LYS A 49 -9.57 3.26 -7.88
C LYS A 49 -8.66 2.05 -7.75
N ALA A 50 -7.52 2.21 -7.06
CA ALA A 50 -6.60 1.09 -6.84
C ALA A 50 -7.26 -0.07 -6.07
N LEU A 51 -8.07 0.23 -5.04
CA LEU A 51 -8.79 -0.79 -4.27
C LEU A 51 -9.82 -1.53 -5.14
N SER A 52 -10.56 -0.80 -5.98
CA SER A 52 -11.49 -1.40 -6.94
C SER A 52 -10.77 -2.28 -7.98
N ASP A 53 -9.54 -1.93 -8.36
CA ASP A 53 -8.75 -2.67 -9.34
C ASP A 53 -8.21 -4.01 -8.78
N ILE A 54 -7.97 -4.11 -7.47
CA ILE A 54 -7.51 -5.35 -6.80
C ILE A 54 -8.57 -6.46 -6.82
N GLY A 55 -9.86 -6.09 -6.81
CA GLY A 55 -10.99 -7.00 -6.60
C GLY A 55 -11.41 -7.92 -7.75
N LYS A 56 -10.59 -8.12 -8.81
CA LYS A 56 -10.93 -9.10 -9.88
C LYS A 56 -10.45 -10.52 -9.60
N ASN A 57 -9.41 -10.68 -8.78
CA ASN A 57 -8.94 -11.95 -8.27
C ASN A 57 -8.69 -11.73 -6.78
N GLY A 58 -9.44 -12.39 -5.90
CA GLY A 58 -9.45 -12.10 -4.45
C GLY A 58 -8.08 -12.11 -3.76
N VAL A 59 -8.04 -11.84 -2.45
CA VAL A 59 -6.80 -11.81 -1.65
C VAL A 59 -6.06 -13.14 -1.74
N VAL A 60 -5.05 -13.22 -2.62
CA VAL A 60 -4.13 -14.35 -2.70
C VAL A 60 -2.99 -14.07 -1.73
N LYS A 61 -2.77 -14.96 -0.75
CA LYS A 61 -1.50 -15.00 -0.02
C LYS A 61 -0.41 -15.37 -1.03
N THR A 62 0.31 -14.38 -1.54
CA THR A 62 1.52 -14.64 -2.30
C THR A 62 2.58 -15.13 -1.32
N GLU A 63 2.98 -16.39 -1.41
CA GLU A 63 4.17 -16.91 -0.75
C GLU A 63 5.40 -16.24 -1.38
N GLN A 64 5.78 -15.06 -0.87
CA GLN A 64 7.10 -14.49 -1.15
C GLN A 64 7.71 -13.98 0.15
N ALA A 65 8.69 -14.75 0.61
CA ALA A 65 9.69 -14.40 1.61
C ALA A 65 10.78 -13.54 0.97
#